data_AF-A0A4Q3TXT8-F1
#
_entry.id   AF-A0A4Q3TXT8-F1
#
_cell.length_a   1.000
_cell.length_b   1.000
_cell.length_c   1.000
_cell.angle_alpha   90.00
_cell.angle_beta   90.00
_cell.angle_gamma   90.00
#
_symmetry.space_group_name_H-M   'P 1'
#
loop_
_entity.id
_entity.type
_entity.pdbx_description
1 polymer ?
#
loop_
_entity_poly.entity_id
_entity_poly.type
_entity_poly.pdbx_seq_one_letter_code
_entity_poly.pdbx_strand_id
1 'polypeptide(L)'
;MVERGRVLAQTQCAACHALGDEASSPLTPAPRLRDISRRYPVEQLGEAFAEGFVTTHSTMPEFVLDRRQNRDLIAYLVSIQAEP
;
A
#
# COMPACT_ATOMS: atom_id res chain seq x y z
N MET A 1 11.12 -4.99 6.93
CA MET A 1 12.25 -4.61 6.05
C MET A 1 11.66 -3.86 4.88
N VAL A 2 12.05 -2.60 4.70
CA VAL A 2 11.53 -1.72 3.64
C VAL A 2 11.69 -2.37 2.25
N GLU A 3 12.84 -2.96 1.95
CA GLU A 3 13.08 -3.56 0.63
C GLU A 3 12.15 -4.73 0.30
N ARG A 4 11.87 -5.61 1.28
CA ARG A 4 10.91 -6.71 1.06
C ARG A 4 9.49 -6.20 0.88
N GLY A 5 9.13 -5.13 1.60
CA GLY A 5 7.86 -4.44 1.42
C GLY A 5 7.73 -3.80 0.04
N ARG A 6 8.82 -3.20 -0.46
CA ARG A 6 8.90 -2.63 -1.81
C ARG A 6 8.66 -3.70 -2.87
N VAL A 7 9.34 -4.83 -2.80
CA VAL A 7 9.16 -5.96 -3.74
C VAL A 7 7.72 -6.50 -3.69
N LEU A 8 7.14 -6.59 -2.49
CA LEU A 8 5.75 -7.00 -2.32
C LEU A 8 4.78 -5.99 -2.96
N ALA A 9 4.98 -4.69 -2.72
CA ALA A 9 4.17 -3.63 -3.32
C ALA A 9 4.30 -3.59 -4.85
N GLN A 10 5.49 -3.86 -5.39
CA GLN A 10 5.69 -3.99 -6.84
C GLN A 10 4.85 -5.13 -7.42
N THR A 11 4.78 -6.26 -6.72
CA THR A 11 4.03 -7.43 -7.18
C THR A 11 2.52 -7.28 -7.01
N GLN A 12 2.07 -6.70 -5.90
CA GLN A 12 0.66 -6.71 -5.50
C GLN A 12 -0.08 -5.39 -5.74
N CYS A 13 0.63 -4.26 -5.82
CA CYS A 13 0.02 -2.94 -5.82
C CYS A 13 0.31 -2.12 -7.09
N ALA A 14 1.46 -2.33 -7.74
CA ALA A 14 1.93 -1.51 -8.87
C ALA A 14 1.06 -1.57 -10.12
N ALA A 15 0.21 -2.60 -10.26
CA ALA A 15 -0.74 -2.68 -11.37
C ALA A 15 -1.76 -1.53 -11.35
N CYS A 16 -2.06 -0.99 -10.16
CA CYS A 16 -3.05 0.05 -9.96
C CYS A 16 -2.46 1.32 -9.38
N HIS A 17 -1.55 1.22 -8.42
CA HIS A 17 -1.03 2.36 -7.66
C HIS A 17 0.37 2.76 -8.09
N ALA A 18 0.63 4.07 -8.14
CA ALA A 18 1.99 4.58 -8.24
C ALA A 18 2.80 4.28 -6.97
N LEU A 19 4.03 3.81 -7.17
CA LEU A 19 4.98 3.51 -6.10
C LEU A 19 6.09 4.56 -6.04
N GLY A 20 6.56 4.87 -4.82
CA GLY A 20 7.67 5.81 -4.62
C GLY A 20 7.44 7.15 -5.31
N ASP A 21 8.36 7.53 -6.20
CA ASP A 21 8.37 8.86 -6.85
C ASP A 21 7.50 8.97 -8.11
N GLU A 22 6.82 7.90 -8.52
CA GLU A 22 5.97 7.90 -9.72
C GLU A 22 4.89 8.97 -9.65
N ALA A 23 4.86 9.83 -10.69
CA ALA A 23 4.05 11.04 -10.70
C ALA A 23 2.55 10.76 -10.60
N SER A 24 2.08 9.65 -11.19
CA SER A 24 0.67 9.28 -11.32
C SER A 24 0.50 7.76 -11.29
N SER A 25 -0.61 7.31 -10.69
CA SER A 25 -0.99 5.89 -10.67
C SER A 25 -1.36 5.38 -12.06
N PRO A 26 -1.03 4.12 -12.41
CA PRO A 26 -1.48 3.49 -13.65
C PRO A 26 -3.01 3.46 -13.80
N LEU A 27 -3.72 3.26 -12.68
CA LEU A 27 -5.17 3.38 -12.61
C LEU A 27 -5.53 4.75 -12.03
N THR A 28 -6.09 5.65 -12.84
CA THR A 28 -6.43 7.03 -12.47
C THR A 28 -7.16 7.18 -11.11
N PRO A 29 -8.19 6.37 -10.76
CA PRO A 29 -8.84 6.48 -9.46
C PRO A 29 -8.00 5.97 -8.27
N ALA A 30 -6.95 5.19 -8.52
CA ALA A 30 -6.09 4.68 -7.46
C ALA A 30 -5.13 5.78 -6.97
N PRO A 31 -5.10 6.09 -5.66
CA PRO A 31 -4.18 7.09 -5.13
C PRO A 31 -2.72 6.61 -5.25
N ARG A 32 -1.78 7.55 -5.30
CA ARG A 32 -0.35 7.26 -5.18
C ARG A 32 -0.07 6.80 -3.76
N LEU A 33 0.69 5.72 -3.57
CA LEU A 33 0.89 5.19 -2.22
C LEU A 33 1.65 6.15 -1.29
N ARG A 34 2.44 7.07 -1.85
CA ARG A 34 3.13 8.14 -1.09
C ARG A 34 2.21 9.21 -0.48
N ASP A 35 0.93 9.25 -0.88
CA ASP A 35 -0.04 10.24 -0.39
C ASP A 35 -1.07 9.63 0.56
N ILE A 36 -0.91 8.35 0.94
CA ILE A 36 -1.93 7.62 1.71
C ILE A 36 -2.09 8.19 3.13
N SER A 37 -1.00 8.72 3.73
CA SER A 37 -0.99 9.37 5.04
C SER A 37 -1.96 10.54 5.13
N ARG A 38 -2.26 11.20 4.01
CA ARG A 38 -3.22 12.31 3.93
C ARG A 38 -4.67 11.87 4.17
N ARG A 39 -4.96 10.58 4.09
CA ARG A 39 -6.30 10.01 4.27
C ARG A 39 -6.40 9.15 5.51
N TYR A 40 -5.36 8.38 5.81
CA TYR A 40 -5.35 7.41 6.91
C TYR A 40 -3.95 7.32 7.53
N PRO A 41 -3.85 7.11 8.85
CA PRO A 41 -2.60 6.70 9.47
C PRO A 41 -2.12 5.39 8.84
N VAL A 42 -0.91 5.39 8.29
CA VAL A 42 -0.40 4.25 7.49
C VAL A 42 -0.28 2.99 8.31
N GLU A 43 0.05 3.13 9.59
CA GLU A 43 0.18 2.04 10.56
C GLU A 43 -1.15 1.30 10.77
N GLN A 44 -2.28 2.01 10.70
CA GLN A 44 -3.62 1.41 10.86
C GLN A 44 -4.03 0.54 9.66
N LEU A 45 -3.37 0.71 8.50
CA LEU A 45 -3.58 -0.19 7.36
C LEU A 45 -3.09 -1.61 7.65
N GLY A 46 -2.23 -1.79 8.65
CA GLY A 46 -1.70 -3.10 9.02
C GLY A 46 -2.80 -4.07 9.44
N GLU A 47 -3.74 -3.67 10.28
CA GLU A 47 -4.86 -4.53 10.69
C GLU A 47 -5.74 -4.88 9.48
N ALA A 48 -6.04 -3.89 8.64
CA ALA A 48 -6.88 -4.08 7.47
C ALA A 48 -6.24 -5.01 6.42
N PHE A 49 -4.91 -5.04 6.27
CA PHE A 49 -4.23 -6.02 5.41
C PHE A 49 -4.09 -7.42 6.05
N ALA A 50 -4.12 -7.52 7.38
CA ALA A 50 -4.07 -8.80 8.08
C ALA A 50 -5.42 -9.53 8.02
N GLU A 51 -6.52 -8.79 8.05
CA GLU A 51 -7.88 -9.35 8.06
C GLU A 51 -8.48 -9.52 6.65
N GLY A 52 -7.81 -8.99 5.62
CA GLY A 52 -8.32 -8.92 4.26
C GLY A 52 -8.89 -7.53 3.99
N PHE A 53 -8.22 -6.79 3.11
CA PHE A 53 -8.55 -5.38 2.87
C PHE A 53 -9.82 -5.27 2.02
N VAL A 54 -10.98 -5.19 2.66
CA VAL A 54 -12.24 -4.87 1.99
C VAL A 54 -12.34 -3.35 1.85
N THR A 55 -11.82 -2.79 0.76
CA THR A 55 -12.23 -1.43 0.40
C THR A 55 -13.69 -1.46 -0.03
N THR A 56 -14.40 -0.36 0.17
CA THR A 56 -15.75 -0.15 -0.37
C THR A 56 -15.81 -0.15 -1.91
N HIS A 57 -14.68 -0.41 -2.60
CA HIS A 57 -14.50 -0.29 -4.04
C HIS A 57 -14.08 -1.64 -4.62
N SER A 58 -14.94 -2.23 -5.45
CA SER A 58 -14.77 -3.57 -6.04
C SER A 58 -13.52 -3.75 -6.93
N THR A 59 -12.75 -2.68 -7.15
CA THR A 59 -11.61 -2.65 -8.08
C THR A 59 -10.28 -3.04 -7.42
N MET A 60 -10.16 -2.93 -6.09
CA MET A 60 -8.96 -3.38 -5.39
C MET A 60 -9.10 -4.89 -5.10
N PRO A 61 -8.17 -5.75 -5.58
CA PRO A 61 -8.28 -7.18 -5.37
C PRO A 61 -8.17 -7.51 -3.88
N GLU A 62 -8.91 -8.52 -3.45
CA GLU A 62 -8.76 -9.09 -2.12
C GLU A 62 -7.49 -9.93 -2.05
N PHE A 63 -6.68 -9.71 -1.02
CA PHE A 63 -5.53 -10.53 -0.70
C PHE A 63 -5.32 -10.52 0.81
N VAL A 64 -4.74 -11.60 1.32
CA VAL A 64 -4.36 -11.73 2.73
C VAL A 64 -2.85 -11.82 2.82
N LEU A 65 -2.25 -10.95 3.61
CA LEU A 65 -0.82 -10.98 3.88
C LEU A 65 -0.53 -11.76 5.16
N ASP A 66 0.49 -12.60 5.14
CA ASP A 66 1.00 -13.16 6.40
C ASP A 66 1.56 -12.05 7.30
N ARG A 67 1.75 -12.34 8.60
CA ARG A 67 2.25 -11.36 9.58
C ARG A 67 3.55 -10.67 9.16
N ARG A 68 4.46 -11.39 8.49
CA ARG A 68 5.76 -10.86 8.07
C ARG A 68 5.61 -9.98 6.82
N GLN A 69 4.83 -10.43 5.84
CA GLN A 69 4.51 -9.68 4.62
C GLN A 69 3.82 -8.36 4.97
N ASN A 70 2.83 -8.41 5.86
CA ASN A 70 2.11 -7.23 6.31
C ASN A 70 3.05 -6.22 6.97
N ARG A 71 3.85 -6.65 7.95
CA ARG A 71 4.86 -5.79 8.60
C ARG A 71 5.85 -5.19 7.59
N ASP A 72 6.32 -5.99 6.63
CA ASP A 72 7.27 -5.52 5.63
C ASP A 72 6.61 -4.51 4.67
N LEU A 73 5.36 -4.73 4.25
CA LEU A 73 4.59 -3.79 3.43
C LEU A 73 4.35 -2.46 4.16
N ILE A 74 3.86 -2.51 5.40
CA ILE A 74 3.61 -1.30 6.21
C ILE A 74 4.90 -0.50 6.39
N ALA A 75 6.02 -1.16 6.68
CA ALA A 75 7.31 -0.48 6.78
C ALA A 75 7.72 0.24 5.48
N TYR A 76 7.42 -0.36 4.32
CA TYR A 76 7.64 0.29 3.02
C TYR A 76 6.69 1.47 2.82
N LEU A 77 5.39 1.31 3.08
CA LEU A 77 4.41 2.38 2.93
C LEU A 77 4.78 3.59 3.80
N VAL A 78 5.14 3.37 5.06
CA VAL A 78 5.62 4.45 5.95
C VAL A 78 6.83 5.17 5.35
N SER A 79 7.79 4.42 4.78
CA SER A 79 9.03 5.00 4.26
C SER A 79 8.86 5.89 3.02
N ILE A 80 7.72 5.81 2.31
CA ILE A 80 7.48 6.55 1.07
C ILE A 80 6.49 7.70 1.23
N GLN A 81 5.99 7.97 2.44
CA GLN A 81 5.01 9.06 2.62
C GLN A 81 5.66 10.42 2.36
N ALA A 82 5.00 11.24 1.55
CA ALA A 82 5.51 12.55 1.15
C ALA A 82 5.42 13.60 2.27
N GLU A 83 4.53 13.39 3.25
CA GLU A 83 4.36 14.24 4.43
C GLU A 83 4.10 13.35 5.68
N PRO A 84 4.71 13.68 6.83
CA PRO A 84 4.53 12.96 8.09
C PRO A 84 3.15 13.18 8.73
#